data_AF-A0A7X6V717-F1
#
_entry.id   AF-A0A7X6V717-F1
#
_cell.length_a   1.000
_cell.length_b   1.000
_cell.length_c   1.000
_cell.angle_alpha   90.00
_cell.angle_beta   90.00
_cell.angle_gamma   90.00
#
_symmetry.space_group_name_H-M   'P 1'
#
loop_
_entity.id
_entity.type
_entity.pdbx_description
1 polymer ?
#
loop_
_entity_poly.entity_id
_entity_poly.type
_entity_poly.pdbx_seq_one_letter_code
_entity_poly.pdbx_strand_id
1 'polypeptide(L)'
;MRTAISQVEEYLEDLENRIEPQIENELISQWKSFLEGNYKGEIFSPRRQRKAPSRLEWRDISTNDAIRDPVKMIIRQLSGCSNALASGSGAILSVRTDYGTGIMPSIYGAEIFWMDDELNTLPTTWPVKGGADAIERLLDAGPPEIRTGFGKDCLETGELFRQAFSDYPKVSEYIYLYHPDLQGPMDVCELLWGSAIFLDLYDNPDLVHKLLHSITDTYASFMNLWLKIAPPRGNYSAHWGLFMKGQLMIRDDSAMNLSSEMFDEFIRPYNQRLLSEFGGGAIHYCGRGDHYIDRLPLMEGIYAVNLSQPHLNDMDYIFKNTIDCGIPLIGFSRQAAEAYLDKGYNFRGLMHCH
;
A
#
# COMPACT_ATOMS: atom_id res chain seq x y z
N MET A 1 21.86 -8.76 -15.38
CA MET A 1 20.83 -7.76 -15.74
C MET A 1 20.27 -7.92 -17.15
N ARG A 2 21.05 -7.82 -18.26
CA ARG A 2 20.49 -8.03 -19.62
C ARG A 2 19.76 -9.37 -19.79
N THR A 3 20.30 -10.46 -19.27
CA THR A 3 19.67 -11.80 -19.29
C THR A 3 18.41 -11.92 -18.40
N ALA A 4 18.23 -11.02 -17.44
CA ALA A 4 17.05 -10.98 -16.60
C ALA A 4 15.89 -10.28 -17.34
N ILE A 5 16.20 -9.18 -18.03
CA ILE A 5 15.22 -8.41 -18.82
C ILE A 5 14.70 -9.25 -19.99
N SER A 6 15.55 -10.02 -20.67
CA SER A 6 15.13 -10.87 -21.78
C SER A 6 14.06 -11.91 -21.41
N GLN A 7 13.91 -12.24 -20.12
CA GLN A 7 12.87 -13.17 -19.65
C GLN A 7 11.51 -12.50 -19.43
N VAL A 8 11.45 -11.16 -19.39
CA VAL A 8 10.21 -10.40 -19.21
C VAL A 8 9.75 -9.69 -20.49
N GLU A 9 10.60 -9.63 -21.52
CA GLU A 9 10.35 -8.93 -22.79
C GLU A 9 9.02 -9.33 -23.45
N GLU A 10 8.69 -10.63 -23.52
CA GLU A 10 7.44 -11.08 -24.14
C GLU A 10 6.18 -10.52 -23.43
N TYR A 11 6.20 -10.47 -22.09
CA TYR A 11 5.10 -9.97 -21.28
C TYR A 11 4.96 -8.45 -21.39
N LEU A 12 6.09 -7.75 -21.46
CA LEU A 12 6.12 -6.30 -21.66
C LEU A 12 5.65 -5.91 -23.06
N GLU A 13 6.05 -6.64 -24.10
CA GLU A 13 5.59 -6.41 -25.46
C GLU A 13 4.09 -6.69 -25.61
N ASP A 14 3.57 -7.74 -24.99
CA ASP A 14 2.12 -8.00 -24.95
C ASP A 14 1.34 -6.87 -24.26
N LEU A 15 1.82 -6.39 -23.10
CA LEU A 15 1.19 -5.26 -22.41
C LEU A 15 1.28 -3.97 -23.22
N GLU A 16 2.47 -3.65 -23.73
CA GLU A 16 2.72 -2.47 -24.56
C GLU A 16 1.72 -2.46 -25.73
N ASN A 17 1.56 -3.57 -26.45
CA ASN A 17 0.65 -3.67 -27.59
C ASN A 17 -0.84 -3.54 -27.21
N ARG A 18 -1.22 -3.91 -25.99
CA ARG A 18 -2.62 -3.86 -25.52
C ARG A 18 -3.01 -2.56 -24.82
N ILE A 19 -2.06 -1.80 -24.28
CA ILE A 19 -2.34 -0.51 -23.66
C ILE A 19 -2.72 0.50 -24.76
N GLU A 20 -3.90 1.10 -24.61
CA GLU A 20 -4.41 2.13 -25.51
C GLU A 20 -4.40 3.50 -24.78
N PRO A 21 -3.50 4.44 -25.13
CA PRO A 21 -3.34 5.72 -24.45
C PRO A 21 -4.64 6.51 -24.24
N GLN A 22 -5.55 6.52 -25.21
CA GLN A 22 -6.81 7.23 -25.10
C GLN A 22 -7.69 6.66 -23.97
N ILE A 23 -7.78 5.32 -23.86
CA ILE A 23 -8.58 4.63 -22.85
C ILE A 23 -7.98 4.86 -21.46
N GLU A 24 -6.66 4.74 -21.32
CA GLU A 24 -6.00 4.95 -20.02
C GLU A 24 -6.07 6.40 -19.56
N ASN A 25 -5.91 7.38 -20.47
CA ASN A 25 -6.05 8.79 -20.12
C ASN A 25 -7.48 9.14 -19.68
N GLU A 26 -8.49 8.55 -20.34
CA GLU A 26 -9.89 8.73 -19.92
C GLU A 26 -10.13 8.12 -18.53
N LEU A 27 -9.64 6.91 -18.28
CA LEU A 27 -9.75 6.25 -16.98
C LEU A 27 -9.08 7.08 -15.88
N ILE A 28 -7.85 7.57 -16.10
CA ILE A 28 -7.14 8.43 -15.15
C ILE A 28 -7.93 9.74 -14.93
N SER A 29 -8.53 10.31 -15.98
CA SER A 29 -9.37 11.52 -15.85
C SER A 29 -10.62 11.26 -15.01
N GLN A 30 -11.29 10.11 -15.17
CA GLN A 30 -12.42 9.72 -14.34
C GLN A 30 -12.01 9.59 -12.87
N TRP A 31 -10.89 8.92 -12.59
CA TRP A 31 -10.33 8.80 -11.24
C TRP A 31 -9.98 10.16 -10.62
N LYS A 32 -9.31 11.05 -11.36
CA LYS A 32 -9.01 12.42 -10.88
C LYS A 32 -10.30 13.21 -10.61
N SER A 33 -11.30 13.09 -11.48
CA SER A 33 -12.62 13.71 -11.27
C SER A 33 -13.28 13.24 -9.97
N PHE A 34 -13.22 11.93 -9.68
CA PHE A 34 -13.69 11.36 -8.41
C PHE A 34 -12.92 11.91 -7.20
N LEU A 35 -11.59 11.84 -7.23
CA LEU A 35 -10.73 12.27 -6.11
C LEU A 35 -10.78 13.78 -5.84
N GLU A 36 -11.10 14.61 -6.84
CA GLU A 36 -11.30 16.05 -6.68
C GLU A 36 -12.78 16.41 -6.39
N GLY A 37 -13.64 15.44 -6.07
CA GLY A 37 -15.03 15.67 -5.65
C GLY A 37 -15.98 16.10 -6.77
N ASN A 38 -15.58 15.94 -8.03
CA ASN A 38 -16.38 16.33 -9.19
C ASN A 38 -17.36 15.22 -9.64
N TYR A 39 -17.13 13.98 -9.21
CA TYR A 39 -18.09 12.89 -9.43
C TYR A 39 -19.36 13.11 -8.59
N LYS A 40 -20.54 12.97 -9.21
CA LYS A 40 -21.86 13.20 -8.57
C LYS A 40 -22.79 11.99 -8.58
N GLY A 41 -22.29 10.82 -8.98
CA GLY A 41 -23.07 9.59 -8.92
C GLY A 41 -23.02 8.95 -7.52
N GLU A 42 -23.71 7.82 -7.38
CA GLU A 42 -23.86 7.13 -6.10
C GLU A 42 -22.61 6.30 -5.73
N ILE A 43 -22.11 5.49 -6.68
CA ILE A 43 -20.90 4.67 -6.52
C ILE A 43 -20.00 4.86 -7.73
N PHE A 44 -18.79 5.33 -7.48
CA PHE A 44 -17.74 5.39 -8.49
C PHE A 44 -17.15 3.98 -8.72
N SER A 45 -17.36 3.44 -9.91
CA SER A 45 -16.82 2.13 -10.31
C SER A 45 -16.45 2.20 -11.79
N PRO A 46 -15.33 2.88 -12.14
CA PRO A 46 -14.97 3.12 -13.52
C PRO A 46 -14.62 1.81 -14.21
N ARG A 47 -14.66 1.81 -15.55
CA ARG A 47 -14.24 0.68 -16.36
C ARG A 47 -13.55 1.17 -17.62
N ARG A 48 -12.61 0.37 -18.13
CA ARG A 48 -12.07 0.57 -19.47
C ARG A 48 -13.18 0.33 -20.49
N GLN A 49 -13.27 1.21 -21.49
CA GLN A 49 -14.27 1.10 -22.55
C GLN A 49 -14.11 -0.17 -23.39
N ARG A 50 -12.91 -0.74 -23.42
CA ARG A 50 -12.59 -1.95 -24.17
C ARG A 50 -11.82 -2.94 -23.31
N LYS A 51 -12.14 -4.22 -23.49
CA LYS A 51 -11.35 -5.35 -22.98
C LYS A 51 -10.22 -5.67 -23.96
N ALA A 52 -9.03 -5.89 -23.43
CA ALA A 52 -7.85 -6.27 -24.21
C ALA A 52 -7.24 -7.54 -23.59
N PRO A 53 -7.74 -8.75 -23.89
CA PRO A 53 -7.17 -9.98 -23.37
C PRO A 53 -5.80 -10.27 -23.99
N SER A 54 -4.90 -10.84 -23.19
CA SER A 54 -3.60 -11.35 -23.63
C SER A 54 -3.79 -12.55 -24.56
N ARG A 55 -2.86 -12.71 -25.52
CA ARG A 55 -2.73 -13.97 -26.28
C ARG A 55 -1.64 -14.89 -25.74
N LEU A 56 -0.79 -14.37 -24.86
CA LEU A 56 0.21 -15.13 -24.14
C LEU A 56 -0.42 -15.92 -23.00
N GLU A 57 0.15 -17.10 -22.77
CA GLU A 57 -0.05 -17.85 -21.53
C GLU A 57 0.81 -17.21 -20.43
N TRP A 58 0.15 -16.70 -19.39
CA TRP A 58 0.84 -16.09 -18.25
C TRP A 58 1.19 -17.18 -17.23
N ARG A 59 2.45 -17.20 -16.80
CA ARG A 59 2.95 -18.19 -15.84
C ARG A 59 2.26 -18.00 -14.50
N ASP A 60 1.78 -19.10 -13.92
CA ASP A 60 1.41 -19.13 -12.51
C ASP A 60 2.68 -19.24 -11.67
N ILE A 61 2.94 -18.22 -10.85
CA ILE A 61 4.17 -18.06 -10.08
C ILE A 61 3.76 -17.93 -8.61
N SER A 62 4.25 -18.83 -7.75
CA SER A 62 3.94 -18.75 -6.31
C SER A 62 4.52 -17.47 -5.68
N THR A 63 3.93 -17.03 -4.57
CA THR A 63 4.42 -15.86 -3.81
C THR A 63 5.88 -16.05 -3.36
N ASN A 64 6.23 -17.23 -2.83
CA ASN A 64 7.60 -17.50 -2.39
C ASN A 64 8.59 -17.57 -3.57
N ASP A 65 8.19 -18.10 -4.72
CA ASP A 65 9.01 -18.03 -5.94
C ASP A 65 9.26 -16.59 -6.41
N ALA A 66 8.23 -15.76 -6.38
CA ALA A 66 8.34 -14.36 -6.75
C ALA A 66 9.30 -13.61 -5.81
N ILE A 67 9.24 -13.85 -4.51
CA ILE A 67 10.13 -13.18 -3.54
C ILE A 67 11.58 -13.62 -3.71
N ARG A 68 11.83 -14.90 -4.03
CA ARG A 68 13.17 -15.45 -4.21
C ARG A 68 13.82 -15.08 -5.55
N ASP A 69 13.02 -14.69 -6.55
CA ASP A 69 13.50 -14.35 -7.89
C ASP A 69 12.83 -13.06 -8.41
N PRO A 70 13.57 -11.93 -8.49
CA PRO A 70 13.00 -10.66 -8.90
C PRO A 70 12.45 -10.66 -10.34
N VAL A 71 12.92 -11.54 -11.22
CA VAL A 71 12.34 -11.70 -12.57
C VAL A 71 10.94 -12.31 -12.46
N LYS A 72 10.78 -13.35 -11.64
CA LYS A 72 9.48 -13.96 -11.37
C LYS A 72 8.53 -12.97 -10.68
N MET A 73 9.04 -12.12 -9.78
CA MET A 73 8.26 -11.03 -9.18
C MET A 73 7.69 -10.08 -10.24
N ILE A 74 8.53 -9.64 -11.18
CA ILE A 74 8.10 -8.75 -12.26
C ILE A 74 6.99 -9.41 -13.08
N ILE A 75 7.18 -10.66 -13.50
CA ILE A 75 6.16 -11.39 -14.28
C ILE A 75 4.84 -11.50 -13.50
N ARG A 76 4.91 -11.89 -12.22
CA ARG A 76 3.72 -12.01 -11.35
C ARG A 76 2.99 -10.68 -11.21
N GLN A 77 3.70 -9.57 -10.97
CA GLN A 77 3.07 -8.25 -10.83
C GLN A 77 2.47 -7.75 -12.16
N LEU A 78 3.16 -7.96 -13.29
CA LEU A 78 2.64 -7.64 -14.62
C LEU A 78 1.39 -8.47 -15.00
N SER A 79 1.26 -9.69 -14.46
CA SER A 79 0.05 -10.50 -14.67
C SER A 79 -1.21 -9.83 -14.11
N GLY A 80 -1.09 -9.07 -13.01
CA GLY A 80 -2.17 -8.25 -12.46
C GLY A 80 -2.62 -7.17 -13.46
N CYS A 81 -1.68 -6.47 -14.08
CA CYS A 81 -1.96 -5.50 -15.14
C CYS A 81 -2.62 -6.18 -16.36
N SER A 82 -2.13 -7.36 -16.75
CA SER A 82 -2.70 -8.14 -17.85
C SER A 82 -4.16 -8.52 -17.59
N ASN A 83 -4.49 -8.94 -16.37
CA ASN A 83 -5.83 -9.28 -15.93
C ASN A 83 -6.75 -8.05 -15.89
N ALA A 84 -6.24 -6.89 -15.46
CA ALA A 84 -6.98 -5.64 -15.45
C ALA A 84 -7.40 -5.21 -16.87
N LEU A 85 -6.48 -5.32 -17.85
CA LEU A 85 -6.76 -5.08 -19.27
C LEU A 85 -7.73 -6.11 -19.87
N ALA A 86 -7.54 -7.39 -19.57
CA ALA A 86 -8.38 -8.47 -20.09
C ALA A 86 -9.84 -8.37 -19.62
N SER A 87 -10.04 -8.01 -18.35
CA SER A 87 -11.36 -7.83 -17.76
C SER A 87 -12.01 -6.50 -18.12
N GLY A 88 -11.23 -5.49 -18.55
CA GLY A 88 -11.69 -4.12 -18.74
C GLY A 88 -12.03 -3.42 -17.42
N SER A 89 -11.43 -3.86 -16.30
CA SER A 89 -11.63 -3.27 -14.97
C SER A 89 -11.23 -1.78 -14.94
N GLY A 90 -11.72 -1.04 -13.95
CA GLY A 90 -11.30 0.33 -13.68
C GLY A 90 -10.02 0.48 -12.90
N ALA A 91 -9.33 -0.62 -12.57
CA ALA A 91 -8.09 -0.58 -11.82
C ALA A 91 -7.01 0.14 -12.63
N ILE A 92 -6.31 1.08 -12.00
CA ILE A 92 -5.08 1.66 -12.56
C ILE A 92 -4.05 0.53 -12.69
N LEU A 93 -3.34 0.46 -13.81
CA LEU A 93 -2.29 -0.53 -13.96
C LEU A 93 -1.16 -0.17 -12.99
N SER A 94 -0.84 -1.07 -12.07
CA SER A 94 0.12 -0.77 -11.01
C SER A 94 0.85 -2.03 -10.56
N VAL A 95 2.12 -1.89 -10.23
CA VAL A 95 3.01 -2.95 -9.75
C VAL A 95 3.79 -2.48 -8.52
N ARG A 96 4.24 -3.43 -7.70
CA ARG A 96 5.04 -3.17 -6.50
C ARG A 96 6.19 -4.17 -6.41
N THR A 97 7.27 -3.78 -5.73
CA THR A 97 8.26 -4.75 -5.21
C THR A 97 7.68 -5.44 -3.98
N ASP A 98 7.07 -6.60 -4.20
CA ASP A 98 6.11 -7.20 -3.28
C ASP A 98 6.76 -8.23 -2.34
N TYR A 99 7.45 -7.73 -1.31
CA TYR A 99 8.19 -8.52 -0.32
C TYR A 99 7.44 -8.74 1.01
N GLY A 100 6.16 -8.35 1.07
CA GLY A 100 5.34 -8.49 2.28
C GLY A 100 5.62 -7.44 3.36
N THR A 101 5.07 -7.67 4.56
CA THR A 101 5.15 -6.74 5.70
C THR A 101 6.53 -6.73 6.36
N GLY A 102 7.37 -7.73 6.04
CA GLY A 102 8.71 -7.87 6.62
C GLY A 102 9.76 -6.90 6.09
N ILE A 103 9.42 -5.99 5.16
CA ILE A 103 10.39 -5.05 4.56
C ILE A 103 11.08 -4.21 5.64
N MET A 104 10.31 -3.40 6.38
CA MET A 104 10.88 -2.51 7.39
C MET A 104 11.46 -3.26 8.59
N PRO A 105 10.80 -4.28 9.18
CA PRO A 105 11.38 -5.01 10.30
C PRO A 105 12.70 -5.71 9.93
N SER A 106 12.85 -6.21 8.71
CA SER A 106 14.10 -6.87 8.28
C SER A 106 15.29 -5.91 8.13
N ILE A 107 15.05 -4.62 7.83
CA ILE A 107 16.08 -3.56 7.87
C ILE A 107 16.63 -3.40 9.29
N TYR A 108 15.79 -3.62 10.28
CA TYR A 108 16.13 -3.65 11.70
C TYR A 108 16.68 -5.00 12.19
N GLY A 109 16.88 -5.96 11.28
CA GLY A 109 17.45 -7.28 11.59
C GLY A 109 16.44 -8.33 12.06
N ALA A 110 15.13 -8.08 11.95
CA ALA A 110 14.12 -9.10 12.20
C ALA A 110 14.24 -10.25 11.20
N GLU A 111 14.12 -11.49 11.69
CA GLU A 111 14.18 -12.69 10.86
C GLU A 111 12.89 -12.85 10.06
N ILE A 112 12.99 -13.12 8.76
CA ILE A 112 11.81 -13.36 7.92
C ILE A 112 11.14 -14.68 8.31
N PHE A 113 9.84 -14.61 8.60
CA PHE A 113 8.98 -15.77 8.74
C PHE A 113 8.32 -16.08 7.40
N TRP A 114 8.79 -17.16 6.77
CA TRP A 114 8.26 -17.66 5.51
C TRP A 114 6.99 -18.45 5.74
N MET A 115 5.97 -18.14 4.94
CA MET A 115 4.71 -18.89 4.92
C MET A 115 4.88 -20.15 4.07
N ASP A 116 4.16 -21.21 4.43
CA ASP A 116 4.14 -22.45 3.64
C ASP A 116 3.70 -22.18 2.20
N ASP A 117 4.35 -22.82 1.22
CA ASP A 117 4.11 -22.58 -0.21
C ASP A 117 2.64 -22.76 -0.59
N GLU A 118 1.93 -23.69 0.05
CA GLU A 118 0.50 -24.00 -0.17
C GLU A 118 -0.42 -22.82 0.19
N LEU A 119 -0.02 -21.96 1.13
CA LEU A 119 -0.80 -20.78 1.52
C LEU A 119 -0.70 -19.67 0.47
N ASN A 120 0.34 -19.68 -0.35
CA ASN A 120 0.60 -18.72 -1.43
C ASN A 120 0.47 -17.24 -1.00
N THR A 121 0.83 -16.93 0.24
CA THR A 121 0.70 -15.60 0.86
C THR A 121 2.04 -14.99 1.19
N LEU A 122 2.05 -13.67 1.44
CA LEU A 122 3.26 -12.91 1.71
C LEU A 122 3.85 -13.28 3.09
N PRO A 123 5.20 -13.26 3.24
CA PRO A 123 5.86 -13.51 4.51
C PRO A 123 5.67 -12.34 5.48
N THR A 124 5.95 -12.62 6.75
CA THR A 124 6.08 -11.63 7.83
C THR A 124 7.45 -11.81 8.51
N THR A 125 7.62 -11.35 9.74
CA THR A 125 8.85 -11.51 10.52
C THR A 125 8.61 -12.14 11.89
N TRP A 126 9.64 -12.78 12.42
CA TRP A 126 9.73 -13.04 13.86
C TRP A 126 10.11 -11.75 14.59
N PRO A 127 9.50 -11.45 15.75
CA PRO A 127 9.94 -10.35 16.58
C PRO A 127 11.37 -10.55 17.06
N VAL A 128 12.07 -9.46 17.35
CA VAL A 128 13.44 -9.53 17.85
C VAL A 128 13.46 -10.22 19.22
N LYS A 129 14.40 -11.15 19.40
CA LYS A 129 14.47 -11.95 20.62
C LYS A 129 15.02 -11.11 21.77
N GLY A 130 14.26 -11.03 22.85
CA GLY A 130 14.67 -10.36 24.09
C GLY A 130 13.80 -9.17 24.52
N GLY A 131 12.68 -8.90 23.84
CA GLY A 131 11.70 -7.87 24.25
C GLY A 131 12.31 -6.47 24.31
N ALA A 132 11.90 -5.67 25.30
CA ALA A 132 12.37 -4.30 25.50
C ALA A 132 13.91 -4.17 25.51
N ASP A 133 14.64 -5.06 26.17
CA ASP A 133 16.11 -5.05 26.19
C ASP A 133 16.71 -5.20 24.78
N ALA A 134 16.07 -5.97 23.89
CA ALA A 134 16.50 -6.11 22.51
C ALA A 134 16.24 -4.84 21.69
N ILE A 135 15.13 -4.16 21.97
CA ILE A 135 14.80 -2.87 21.36
C ILE A 135 15.78 -1.78 21.80
N GLU A 136 16.15 -1.73 23.09
CA GLU A 136 17.16 -0.80 23.58
C GLU A 136 18.50 -1.00 22.87
N ARG A 137 18.98 -2.25 22.76
CA ARG A 137 20.22 -2.56 22.03
C ARG A 137 20.15 -2.17 20.56
N LEU A 138 18.99 -2.33 19.93
CA LEU A 138 18.77 -1.95 18.54
C LEU A 138 18.83 -0.42 18.38
N LEU A 139 18.25 0.34 19.31
CA LEU A 139 18.33 1.80 19.31
C LEU A 139 19.75 2.31 19.61
N ASP A 140 20.46 1.67 20.55
CA ASP A 140 21.84 2.01 20.90
C ASP A 140 22.82 1.74 19.74
N ALA A 141 22.51 0.80 18.84
CA ALA A 141 23.28 0.56 17.62
C ALA A 141 23.16 1.70 16.59
N GLY A 142 22.19 2.60 16.77
CA GLY A 142 21.91 3.72 15.87
C GLY A 142 20.99 3.35 14.70
N PRO A 143 20.74 4.30 13.78
CA PRO A 143 19.84 4.08 12.66
C PRO A 143 20.35 2.95 11.75
N PRO A 144 19.47 2.04 11.29
CA PRO A 144 19.88 0.92 10.45
C PRO A 144 20.28 1.37 9.04
N GLU A 145 21.13 0.57 8.38
CA GLU A 145 21.44 0.74 6.96
C GLU A 145 20.26 0.26 6.12
N ILE A 146 19.69 1.17 5.31
CA ILE A 146 18.49 0.90 4.51
C ILE A 146 18.71 -0.23 3.50
N ARG A 147 19.91 -0.34 2.92
CA ARG A 147 20.24 -1.40 1.95
C ARG A 147 20.64 -2.72 2.64
N THR A 148 19.80 -3.18 3.57
CA THR A 148 19.89 -4.48 4.24
C THR A 148 18.53 -5.20 4.24
N GLY A 149 18.52 -6.50 4.55
CA GLY A 149 17.30 -7.32 4.55
C GLY A 149 16.51 -7.20 3.23
N PHE A 150 15.18 -7.21 3.34
CA PHE A 150 14.29 -6.95 2.21
C PHE A 150 14.29 -5.48 1.77
N GLY A 151 14.87 -4.56 2.54
CA GLY A 151 15.08 -3.18 2.10
C GLY A 151 15.99 -3.10 0.87
N LYS A 152 17.09 -3.88 0.88
CA LYS A 152 17.96 -4.05 -0.29
C LYS A 152 17.21 -4.66 -1.47
N ASP A 153 16.53 -5.78 -1.26
CA ASP A 153 15.86 -6.54 -2.32
C ASP A 153 14.74 -5.72 -2.99
N CYS A 154 14.00 -4.92 -2.20
CA CYS A 154 13.01 -3.97 -2.73
C CYS A 154 13.66 -2.93 -3.63
N LEU A 155 14.72 -2.27 -3.19
CA LEU A 155 15.38 -1.22 -3.98
C LEU A 155 15.98 -1.77 -5.27
N GLU A 156 16.66 -2.93 -5.22
CA GLU A 156 17.25 -3.58 -6.40
C GLU A 156 16.16 -4.05 -7.39
N THR A 157 15.05 -4.60 -6.89
CA THR A 157 13.93 -5.00 -7.75
C THR A 157 13.21 -3.79 -8.34
N GLY A 158 13.10 -2.68 -7.61
CA GLY A 158 12.57 -1.43 -8.13
C GLY A 158 13.43 -0.88 -9.28
N GLU A 159 14.75 -0.92 -9.12
CA GLU A 159 15.71 -0.57 -10.19
C GLU A 159 15.54 -1.50 -11.41
N LEU A 160 15.29 -2.79 -11.20
CA LEU A 160 15.02 -3.75 -12.26
C LEU A 160 13.69 -3.48 -12.98
N PHE A 161 12.60 -3.17 -12.27
CA PHE A 161 11.34 -2.72 -12.88
C PHE A 161 11.55 -1.48 -13.76
N ARG A 162 12.22 -0.46 -13.21
CA ARG A 162 12.51 0.79 -13.94
C ARG A 162 13.32 0.52 -15.20
N GLN A 163 14.29 -0.38 -15.13
CA GLN A 163 15.08 -0.78 -16.28
C GLN A 163 14.26 -1.57 -17.30
N ALA A 164 13.43 -2.52 -16.85
CA ALA A 164 12.58 -3.30 -17.72
C ALA A 164 11.56 -2.43 -18.48
N PHE A 165 11.06 -1.36 -17.85
CA PHE A 165 10.08 -0.46 -18.46
C PHE A 165 10.69 0.56 -19.43
N SER A 166 12.01 0.76 -19.45
CA SER A 166 12.63 1.88 -20.16
C SER A 166 12.39 1.86 -21.67
N ASP A 167 12.26 0.66 -22.24
CA ASP A 167 12.16 0.46 -23.69
C ASP A 167 10.69 0.35 -24.16
N TYR A 168 9.73 0.49 -23.24
CA TYR A 168 8.29 0.31 -23.48
C TYR A 168 7.53 1.58 -23.07
N PRO A 169 7.32 2.55 -23.99
CA PRO A 169 6.77 3.86 -23.65
C PRO A 169 5.39 3.83 -23.00
N LYS A 170 4.46 2.98 -23.45
CA LYS A 170 3.11 2.90 -22.87
C LYS A 170 3.13 2.19 -21.52
N VAL A 171 3.91 1.14 -21.37
CA VAL A 171 4.16 0.51 -20.06
C VAL A 171 4.71 1.54 -19.08
N SER A 172 5.77 2.26 -19.47
CA SER A 172 6.42 3.27 -18.64
C SER A 172 5.46 4.40 -18.23
N GLU A 173 4.58 4.84 -19.13
CA GLU A 173 3.62 5.92 -18.86
C GLU A 173 2.41 5.47 -18.03
N TYR A 174 1.86 4.28 -18.29
CA TYR A 174 0.55 3.88 -17.76
C TYR A 174 0.61 2.83 -16.65
N ILE A 175 1.73 2.12 -16.48
CA ILE A 175 1.93 1.22 -15.34
C ILE A 175 2.66 1.98 -14.23
N TYR A 176 2.00 2.08 -13.07
CA TYR A 176 2.51 2.77 -11.89
C TYR A 176 3.33 1.81 -11.03
N LEU A 177 4.64 2.06 -10.92
CA LEU A 177 5.48 1.43 -9.90
C LEU A 177 5.33 2.21 -8.60
N TYR A 178 4.54 1.69 -7.67
CA TYR A 178 4.22 2.37 -6.42
C TYR A 178 5.06 1.86 -5.26
N HIS A 179 5.06 2.60 -4.15
CA HIS A 179 5.98 2.31 -3.06
C HIS A 179 5.74 0.94 -2.40
N PRO A 180 6.79 0.32 -1.84
CA PRO A 180 6.70 -1.01 -1.26
C PRO A 180 5.79 -1.06 -0.03
N ASP A 181 5.57 -2.26 0.49
CA ASP A 181 4.77 -2.46 1.70
C ASP A 181 5.55 -2.09 2.98
N LEU A 182 5.72 -0.78 3.19
CA LEU A 182 6.49 -0.28 4.32
C LEU A 182 5.72 -0.29 5.64
N GLN A 183 4.43 -0.67 5.61
CA GLN A 183 3.50 -0.67 6.76
C GLN A 183 3.40 0.71 7.44
N GLY A 184 2.67 0.83 8.55
CA GLY A 184 2.72 2.03 9.41
C GLY A 184 3.83 1.94 10.45
N PRO A 185 4.31 3.06 11.02
CA PRO A 185 5.31 3.04 12.08
C PRO A 185 4.94 2.13 13.26
N MET A 186 3.67 2.10 13.66
CA MET A 186 3.20 1.24 14.75
C MET A 186 3.13 -0.24 14.36
N ASP A 187 2.74 -0.54 13.12
CA ASP A 187 2.76 -1.92 12.60
C ASP A 187 4.19 -2.50 12.61
N VAL A 188 5.17 -1.71 12.17
CA VAL A 188 6.58 -2.09 12.23
C VAL A 188 7.06 -2.23 13.68
N CYS A 189 6.61 -1.34 14.57
CA CYS A 189 6.90 -1.42 16.00
C CYS A 189 6.39 -2.74 16.59
N GLU A 190 5.12 -3.11 16.34
CA GLU A 190 4.55 -4.39 16.78
C GLU A 190 5.30 -5.58 16.18
N LEU A 191 5.63 -5.55 14.89
CA LEU A 191 6.37 -6.64 14.23
C LEU A 191 7.77 -6.86 14.81
N LEU A 192 8.46 -5.79 15.21
CA LEU A 192 9.76 -5.88 15.88
C LEU A 192 9.62 -6.37 17.31
N TRP A 193 8.66 -5.84 18.06
CA TRP A 193 8.54 -6.06 19.50
C TRP A 193 7.83 -7.37 19.85
N GLY A 194 6.89 -7.79 19.00
CA GLY A 194 5.93 -8.85 19.27
C GLY A 194 4.90 -8.45 20.32
N SER A 195 4.09 -9.42 20.77
CA SER A 195 2.94 -9.19 21.66
C SER A 195 3.24 -8.51 23.01
N ALA A 196 4.51 -8.47 23.44
CA ALA A 196 4.89 -7.76 24.66
C ALA A 196 4.65 -6.24 24.57
N ILE A 197 4.58 -5.69 23.34
CA ILE A 197 4.32 -4.26 23.10
C ILE A 197 3.06 -3.77 23.81
N PHE A 198 2.01 -4.60 23.92
CA PHE A 198 0.75 -4.18 24.53
C PHE A 198 0.87 -3.86 26.03
N LEU A 199 1.86 -4.45 26.72
CA LEU A 199 2.20 -4.08 28.10
C LEU A 199 3.18 -2.91 28.12
N ASP A 200 4.17 -2.92 27.21
CA ASP A 200 5.21 -1.89 27.15
C ASP A 200 4.70 -0.51 26.71
N LEU A 201 3.53 -0.42 26.07
CA LEU A 201 2.83 0.85 25.86
C LEU A 201 2.47 1.55 27.19
N TYR A 202 2.30 0.80 28.28
CA TYR A 202 2.05 1.34 29.62
C TYR A 202 3.33 1.39 30.46
N ASP A 203 4.10 0.31 30.45
CA ASP A 203 5.24 0.14 31.36
C ASP A 203 6.48 0.89 30.85
N ASN A 204 6.65 1.00 29.53
CA ASN A 204 7.83 1.56 28.87
C ASN A 204 7.50 2.52 27.70
N PRO A 205 6.55 3.48 27.84
CA PRO A 205 6.08 4.32 26.73
C PRO A 205 7.21 5.14 26.09
N ASP A 206 8.17 5.63 26.88
CA ASP A 206 9.34 6.36 26.37
C ASP A 206 10.18 5.52 25.41
N LEU A 207 10.35 4.23 25.68
CA LEU A 207 11.10 3.32 24.80
C LEU A 207 10.32 3.06 23.51
N VAL A 208 9.00 2.87 23.61
CA VAL A 208 8.13 2.73 22.44
C VAL A 208 8.22 3.96 21.55
N HIS A 209 8.15 5.18 22.12
CA HIS A 209 8.31 6.42 21.38
C HIS A 209 9.69 6.56 20.70
N LYS A 210 10.77 6.16 21.38
CA LYS A 210 12.11 6.14 20.76
C LYS A 210 12.16 5.23 19.54
N LEU A 211 11.56 4.03 19.63
CA LEU A 211 11.48 3.12 18.50
C LEU A 211 10.61 3.67 17.37
N LEU A 212 9.43 4.21 17.67
CA LEU A 212 8.55 4.83 16.67
C LEU A 212 9.23 5.99 15.94
N HIS A 213 10.01 6.82 16.66
CA HIS A 213 10.83 7.86 16.03
C HIS A 213 11.87 7.27 15.07
N SER A 214 12.63 6.26 15.50
CA SER A 214 13.63 5.60 14.66
C SER A 214 13.00 4.98 13.41
N ILE A 215 11.87 4.28 13.56
CA ILE A 215 11.14 3.66 12.45
C ILE A 215 10.66 4.74 11.48
N THR A 216 10.13 5.85 11.98
CA THR A 216 9.64 6.96 11.13
C THR A 216 10.79 7.60 10.34
N ASP A 217 11.96 7.78 10.96
CA ASP A 217 13.16 8.29 10.27
C ASP A 217 13.67 7.32 9.20
N THR A 218 13.61 6.03 9.48
CA THR A 218 14.00 4.96 8.55
C THR A 218 13.01 4.89 7.38
N TYR A 219 11.71 4.99 7.66
CA TYR A 219 10.66 5.07 6.64
C TYR A 219 10.90 6.25 5.69
N ALA A 220 11.12 7.44 6.24
CA ALA A 220 11.40 8.63 5.44
C ALA A 220 12.68 8.47 4.60
N SER A 221 13.74 7.90 5.18
CA SER A 221 14.99 7.63 4.47
C SER A 221 14.80 6.62 3.33
N PHE A 222 14.05 5.54 3.57
CA PHE A 222 13.69 4.56 2.54
C PHE A 222 12.90 5.21 1.41
N MET A 223 11.84 5.96 1.74
CA MET A 223 11.01 6.63 0.74
C MET A 223 11.82 7.62 -0.10
N ASN A 224 12.73 8.39 0.50
CA ASN A 224 13.61 9.29 -0.24
C ASN A 224 14.54 8.55 -1.23
N LEU A 225 14.94 7.32 -0.95
CA LEU A 225 15.64 6.45 -1.91
C LEU A 225 14.69 5.90 -2.97
N TRP A 226 13.52 5.43 -2.55
CA TRP A 226 12.51 4.87 -3.44
C TRP A 226 12.05 5.88 -4.49
N LEU A 227 11.79 7.13 -4.11
CA LEU A 227 11.33 8.16 -5.04
C LEU A 227 12.39 8.56 -6.09
N LYS A 228 13.66 8.19 -5.90
CA LYS A 228 14.70 8.31 -6.95
C LYS A 228 14.58 7.19 -7.99
N ILE A 229 14.07 6.03 -7.59
CA ILE A 229 13.85 4.87 -8.46
C ILE A 229 12.50 5.00 -9.18
N ALA A 230 11.43 5.34 -8.44
CA ALA A 230 10.08 5.53 -8.95
C ALA A 230 9.57 6.94 -8.61
N PRO A 231 9.90 7.96 -9.42
CA PRO A 231 9.51 9.34 -9.16
C PRO A 231 7.98 9.53 -9.13
N PRO A 232 7.47 10.45 -8.28
CA PRO A 232 6.05 10.83 -8.26
C PRO A 232 5.54 11.30 -9.63
N ARG A 233 4.32 10.90 -10.01
CA ARG A 233 3.63 11.37 -11.22
C ARG A 233 2.64 12.48 -10.88
N GLY A 234 3.19 13.59 -10.39
CA GLY A 234 2.39 14.71 -9.84
C GLY A 234 1.84 14.37 -8.45
N ASN A 235 0.64 14.86 -8.13
CA ASN A 235 0.04 14.75 -6.80
C ASN A 235 -0.75 13.45 -6.58
N TYR A 236 -0.56 12.45 -7.44
CA TYR A 236 -1.31 11.20 -7.38
C TYR A 236 -0.37 10.01 -7.45
N SER A 237 -0.84 8.91 -6.87
CA SER A 237 -0.19 7.61 -6.88
C SER A 237 -1.24 6.51 -7.01
N ALA A 238 -0.80 5.27 -7.19
CA ALA A 238 -1.69 4.13 -7.32
C ALA A 238 -1.27 3.01 -6.36
N HIS A 239 -2.21 2.35 -5.70
CA HIS A 239 -1.94 1.23 -4.80
C HIS A 239 -2.98 0.14 -5.03
N TRP A 240 -2.55 -1.10 -5.30
CA TRP A 240 -3.47 -2.22 -5.57
C TRP A 240 -4.49 -1.93 -6.69
N GLY A 241 -4.10 -1.11 -7.67
CA GLY A 241 -4.99 -0.62 -8.74
C GLY A 241 -5.99 0.47 -8.34
N LEU A 242 -5.97 0.93 -7.09
CA LEU A 242 -6.69 2.11 -6.62
C LEU A 242 -5.89 3.36 -6.95
N PHE A 243 -6.53 4.41 -7.47
CA PHE A 243 -5.88 5.71 -7.61
C PHE A 243 -6.14 6.56 -6.37
N MET A 244 -5.13 7.30 -5.92
CA MET A 244 -5.24 8.17 -4.76
C MET A 244 -4.46 9.47 -4.95
N LYS A 245 -4.89 10.51 -4.24
CA LYS A 245 -4.13 11.76 -4.09
C LYS A 245 -3.09 11.58 -2.98
N GLY A 246 -1.95 12.25 -3.11
CA GLY A 246 -0.80 12.06 -2.24
C GLY A 246 0.10 10.90 -2.69
N GLN A 247 1.15 10.61 -1.91
CA GLN A 247 2.19 9.66 -2.27
C GLN A 247 2.22 8.42 -1.38
N LEU A 248 1.62 8.46 -0.19
CA LEU A 248 1.71 7.37 0.77
C LEU A 248 0.41 6.60 0.92
N MET A 249 0.51 5.28 0.96
CA MET A 249 -0.50 4.42 1.57
C MET A 249 0.10 3.92 2.87
N ILE A 250 -0.27 4.55 3.98
CA ILE A 250 0.10 4.07 5.32
C ILE A 250 -0.88 2.97 5.70
N ARG A 251 -0.35 1.87 6.23
CA ARG A 251 -1.14 0.75 6.74
C ARG A 251 -1.14 0.89 8.25
N ASP A 252 -2.29 0.81 8.87
CA ASP A 252 -2.47 0.96 10.32
C ASP A 252 -3.18 -0.28 10.85
N ASP A 253 -2.64 -1.46 10.55
CA ASP A 253 -3.28 -2.73 10.92
C ASP A 253 -3.20 -2.95 12.44
N SER A 254 -2.12 -2.55 13.10
CA SER A 254 -1.96 -2.61 14.56
C SER A 254 -2.90 -1.68 15.30
N ALA A 255 -3.42 -0.62 14.66
CA ALA A 255 -4.37 0.31 15.27
C ALA A 255 -5.65 -0.39 15.74
N MET A 256 -5.99 -1.54 15.14
CA MET A 256 -7.15 -2.33 15.55
C MET A 256 -7.08 -2.81 17.01
N ASN A 257 -5.87 -2.93 17.55
CA ASN A 257 -5.61 -3.42 18.91
C ASN A 257 -5.50 -2.28 19.93
N LEU A 258 -5.51 -1.01 19.51
CA LEU A 258 -5.23 0.15 20.36
C LEU A 258 -6.47 1.02 20.56
N SER A 259 -6.62 1.65 21.73
CA SER A 259 -7.71 2.60 21.96
C SER A 259 -7.56 3.88 21.14
N SER A 260 -8.60 4.71 21.09
CA SER A 260 -8.54 6.01 20.40
C SER A 260 -7.49 6.95 21.00
N GLU A 261 -7.27 6.86 22.32
CA GLU A 261 -6.25 7.62 23.05
C GLU A 261 -4.84 7.12 22.69
N MET A 262 -4.66 5.80 22.62
CA MET A 262 -3.40 5.20 22.19
C MET A 262 -3.10 5.49 20.72
N PHE A 263 -4.11 5.53 19.84
CA PHE A 263 -3.94 5.99 18.47
C PHE A 263 -3.39 7.42 18.44
N ASP A 264 -3.96 8.31 19.25
CA ASP A 264 -3.55 9.71 19.32
C ASP A 264 -2.13 9.91 19.85
N GLU A 265 -1.66 9.01 20.72
CA GLU A 265 -0.32 9.03 21.33
C GLU A 265 0.73 8.34 20.46
N PHE A 266 0.48 7.09 20.05
CA PHE A 266 1.50 6.21 19.45
C PHE A 266 1.41 6.06 17.93
N ILE A 267 0.34 6.52 17.28
CA ILE A 267 0.15 6.35 15.84
C ILE A 267 0.08 7.70 15.13
N ARG A 268 -0.92 8.51 15.50
CA ARG A 268 -1.25 9.78 14.81
C ARG A 268 -0.05 10.70 14.60
N PRO A 269 0.83 10.96 15.60
CA PRO A 269 1.94 11.90 15.41
C PRO A 269 2.95 11.44 14.35
N TYR A 270 3.20 10.13 14.27
CA TYR A 270 4.16 9.54 13.35
C TYR A 270 3.60 9.46 11.93
N ASN A 271 2.32 9.06 11.80
CA ASN A 271 1.63 9.09 10.52
C ASN A 271 1.51 10.52 9.99
N GLN A 272 1.14 11.48 10.83
CA GLN A 272 1.06 12.89 10.45
C GLN A 272 2.41 13.40 9.93
N ARG A 273 3.51 13.04 10.57
CA ARG A 273 4.85 13.43 10.12
C ARG A 273 5.14 12.92 8.70
N LEU A 274 4.90 11.64 8.43
CA LEU A 274 5.13 11.05 7.11
C LEU A 274 4.20 11.65 6.04
N LEU A 275 2.91 11.82 6.35
CA LEU A 275 1.96 12.47 5.45
C LEU A 275 2.41 13.90 5.12
N SER A 276 2.86 14.67 6.12
CA SER A 276 3.34 16.05 5.91
C SER A 276 4.60 16.10 5.04
N GLU A 277 5.54 15.17 5.24
CA GLU A 277 6.80 15.12 4.50
C GLU A 277 6.61 14.73 3.03
N PHE A 278 5.70 13.79 2.75
CA PHE A 278 5.53 13.21 1.41
C PHE A 278 4.28 13.70 0.66
N GLY A 279 3.64 14.79 1.12
CA GLY A 279 2.54 15.44 0.41
C GLY A 279 1.19 14.73 0.55
N GLY A 280 1.00 13.99 1.63
CA GLY A 280 -0.22 13.30 2.01
C GLY A 280 -0.38 11.93 1.36
N GLY A 281 -1.59 11.37 1.47
CA GLY A 281 -1.85 10.01 1.04
C GLY A 281 -3.19 9.47 1.52
N ALA A 282 -3.25 8.15 1.61
CA ALA A 282 -4.39 7.40 2.13
C ALA A 282 -3.98 6.54 3.33
N ILE A 283 -4.96 6.22 4.18
CA ILE A 283 -4.81 5.25 5.26
C ILE A 283 -5.51 3.96 4.85
N HIS A 284 -4.83 2.84 5.04
CA HIS A 284 -5.37 1.50 4.96
C HIS A 284 -5.45 0.88 6.36
N TYR A 285 -6.51 0.14 6.65
CA TYR A 285 -6.51 -0.77 7.79
C TYR A 285 -7.36 -2.02 7.52
N CYS A 286 -6.93 -3.11 8.14
CA CYS A 286 -7.70 -4.34 8.28
C CYS A 286 -8.43 -4.39 9.62
N GLY A 287 -9.42 -5.27 9.70
CA GLY A 287 -10.19 -5.52 10.92
C GLY A 287 -11.16 -4.40 11.25
N ARG A 288 -11.19 -4.02 12.53
CA ARG A 288 -12.08 -3.01 13.10
C ARG A 288 -11.28 -1.74 13.39
N GLY A 289 -11.71 -0.61 12.84
CA GLY A 289 -11.13 0.72 13.04
C GLY A 289 -12.15 1.81 13.37
N ASP A 290 -13.42 1.45 13.58
CA ASP A 290 -14.48 2.40 13.97
C ASP A 290 -14.19 3.15 15.28
N HIS A 291 -13.35 2.62 16.17
CA HIS A 291 -13.00 3.25 17.44
C HIS A 291 -12.00 4.40 17.33
N TYR A 292 -11.27 4.54 16.21
CA TYR A 292 -10.34 5.65 15.98
C TYR A 292 -10.61 6.44 14.71
N ILE A 293 -11.60 6.03 13.89
CA ILE A 293 -11.87 6.64 12.58
C ILE A 293 -12.11 8.15 12.65
N ASP A 294 -12.67 8.65 13.76
CA ASP A 294 -12.95 10.06 14.01
C ASP A 294 -11.69 10.91 14.23
N ARG A 295 -10.53 10.27 14.40
CA ARG A 295 -9.22 10.92 14.45
C ARG A 295 -8.66 11.21 13.05
N LEU A 296 -9.03 10.43 12.03
CA LEU A 296 -8.47 10.60 10.68
C LEU A 296 -8.81 11.98 10.06
N PRO A 297 -10.03 12.53 10.18
CA PRO A 297 -10.31 13.89 9.72
C PRO A 297 -9.51 15.00 10.40
N LEU A 298 -8.90 14.72 11.56
CA LEU A 298 -8.06 15.68 12.29
C LEU A 298 -6.62 15.72 11.74
N MET A 299 -6.26 14.78 10.86
CA MET A 299 -4.93 14.67 10.28
C MET A 299 -4.88 15.39 8.93
N GLU A 300 -3.88 16.24 8.76
CA GLU A 300 -3.65 16.94 7.49
C GLU A 300 -3.05 15.98 6.46
N GLY A 301 -3.54 16.05 5.22
CA GLY A 301 -3.00 15.27 4.11
C GLY A 301 -3.59 13.86 3.97
N ILE A 302 -4.63 13.51 4.73
CA ILE A 302 -5.44 12.31 4.43
C ILE A 302 -6.43 12.64 3.31
N TYR A 303 -6.31 11.92 2.20
CA TYR A 303 -7.14 12.11 1.02
C TYR A 303 -8.03 10.92 0.68
N ALA A 304 -7.85 9.77 1.32
CA ALA A 304 -8.73 8.62 1.19
C ALA A 304 -8.54 7.65 2.36
N VAL A 305 -9.53 6.79 2.56
CA VAL A 305 -9.44 5.64 3.46
C VAL A 305 -9.79 4.36 2.68
N ASN A 306 -9.00 3.31 2.90
CA ASN A 306 -9.28 1.96 2.42
C ASN A 306 -9.43 1.04 3.62
N LEU A 307 -10.53 0.28 3.68
CA LEU A 307 -10.78 -0.66 4.77
C LEU A 307 -11.26 -2.00 4.23
N SER A 308 -10.71 -3.09 4.77
CA SER A 308 -10.90 -4.43 4.19
C SER A 308 -12.16 -5.16 4.67
N GLN A 309 -12.61 -4.94 5.92
CA GLN A 309 -13.71 -5.69 6.53
C GLN A 309 -14.83 -4.78 7.07
N PRO A 310 -15.69 -4.22 6.20
CA PRO A 310 -16.79 -3.35 6.63
C PRO A 310 -17.76 -4.02 7.62
N HIS A 311 -17.91 -5.35 7.55
CA HIS A 311 -18.81 -6.10 8.43
C HIS A 311 -18.33 -6.18 9.90
N LEU A 312 -17.09 -5.78 10.19
CA LEU A 312 -16.54 -5.72 11.55
C LEU A 312 -16.65 -4.32 12.18
N ASN A 313 -17.20 -3.34 11.47
CA ASN A 313 -17.21 -1.93 11.85
C ASN A 313 -18.64 -1.39 11.96
N ASP A 314 -18.84 -0.42 12.85
CA ASP A 314 -19.98 0.50 12.79
C ASP A 314 -19.84 1.42 11.58
N MET A 315 -20.40 0.99 10.45
CA MET A 315 -20.25 1.71 9.19
C MET A 315 -20.96 3.07 9.16
N ASP A 316 -22.04 3.27 9.93
CA ASP A 316 -22.66 4.59 10.03
C ASP A 316 -21.68 5.57 10.70
N TYR A 317 -20.94 5.10 11.71
CA TYR A 317 -19.86 5.87 12.32
C TYR A 317 -18.66 6.08 11.37
N ILE A 318 -18.29 5.06 10.59
CA ILE A 318 -17.25 5.21 9.56
C ILE A 318 -17.64 6.28 8.54
N PHE A 319 -18.84 6.24 7.98
CA PHE A 319 -19.25 7.19 6.94
C PHE A 319 -19.35 8.62 7.48
N LYS A 320 -19.86 8.79 8.71
CA LYS A 320 -19.90 10.08 9.41
C LYS A 320 -18.51 10.72 9.53
N ASN A 321 -17.46 9.90 9.73
CA ASN A 321 -16.09 10.36 9.94
C ASN A 321 -15.20 10.22 8.70
N THR A 322 -15.77 9.85 7.55
CA THR A 322 -15.04 9.77 6.28
C THR A 322 -15.79 10.54 5.20
N ILE A 323 -16.79 9.91 4.58
CA ILE A 323 -17.62 10.45 3.51
C ILE A 323 -18.21 11.82 3.89
N ASP A 324 -18.77 11.94 5.09
CA ASP A 324 -19.43 13.18 5.53
C ASP A 324 -18.43 14.30 5.84
N CYS A 325 -17.16 13.94 6.08
CA CYS A 325 -16.02 14.84 6.22
C CYS A 325 -15.31 15.14 4.88
N GLY A 326 -15.80 14.60 3.75
CA GLY A 326 -15.20 14.80 2.44
C GLY A 326 -14.02 13.87 2.13
N ILE A 327 -13.80 12.83 2.93
CA ILE A 327 -12.74 11.83 2.73
C ILE A 327 -13.34 10.61 2.02
N PRO A 328 -12.93 10.30 0.79
CA PRO A 328 -13.46 9.17 0.05
C PRO A 328 -13.06 7.83 0.65
N LEU A 329 -13.99 6.88 0.54
CA LEU A 329 -13.71 5.46 0.77
C LEU A 329 -13.38 4.82 -0.58
N ILE A 330 -12.18 4.26 -0.68
CA ILE A 330 -11.69 3.60 -1.90
C ILE A 330 -11.57 2.10 -1.69
N GLY A 331 -11.93 1.32 -2.72
CA GLY A 331 -11.73 -0.14 -2.73
C GLY A 331 -12.78 -0.87 -1.88
N PHE A 332 -13.94 -0.26 -1.70
CA PHE A 332 -15.01 -0.77 -0.86
C PHE A 332 -15.80 -1.89 -1.54
N SER A 333 -16.41 -2.77 -0.75
CA SER A 333 -17.27 -3.84 -1.28
C SER A 333 -18.51 -3.24 -1.95
N ARG A 334 -18.70 -3.54 -3.24
CA ARG A 334 -19.87 -3.10 -4.00
C ARG A 334 -21.18 -3.55 -3.37
N GLN A 335 -21.25 -4.81 -2.95
CA GLN A 335 -22.44 -5.38 -2.30
C GLN A 335 -22.77 -4.63 -1.01
N ALA A 336 -21.76 -4.29 -0.20
CA ALA A 336 -21.97 -3.52 1.02
C ALA A 336 -22.44 -2.09 0.71
N ALA A 337 -21.85 -1.42 -0.28
CA ALA A 337 -22.26 -0.08 -0.69
C ALA A 337 -23.72 -0.03 -1.18
N GLU A 338 -24.10 -0.96 -2.05
CA GLU A 338 -25.48 -1.07 -2.58
C GLU A 338 -26.49 -1.29 -1.43
N ALA A 339 -26.16 -2.12 -0.43
CA ALA A 339 -27.02 -2.31 0.74
C ALA A 339 -27.24 -1.05 1.59
N TYR A 340 -26.31 -0.08 1.56
CA TYR A 340 -26.49 1.22 2.22
C TYR A 340 -27.21 2.24 1.33
N LEU A 341 -27.06 2.17 0.00
CA LEU A 341 -27.89 2.95 -0.93
C LEU A 341 -29.37 2.58 -0.80
N ASP A 342 -29.68 1.28 -0.69
CA ASP A 342 -31.04 0.78 -0.49
C ASP A 342 -31.67 1.28 0.82
N LYS A 343 -30.83 1.59 1.82
CA LYS A 343 -31.25 2.23 3.08
C LYS A 343 -31.36 3.76 3.00
N GLY A 344 -31.05 4.35 1.83
CA GLY A 344 -31.11 5.78 1.58
C GLY A 344 -29.86 6.56 1.98
N TYR A 345 -28.73 5.89 2.24
CA TYR A 345 -27.47 6.60 2.50
C TYR A 345 -26.99 7.31 1.23
N ASN A 346 -26.53 8.56 1.35
CA ASN A 346 -25.97 9.31 0.24
C ASN A 346 -24.45 9.40 0.37
N PHE A 347 -23.71 8.71 -0.50
CA PHE A 347 -22.25 8.72 -0.49
C PHE A 347 -21.60 10.00 -1.01
N ARG A 348 -22.39 10.98 -1.47
CA ARG A 348 -21.90 12.31 -1.93
C ARG A 348 -20.85 12.24 -3.05
N GLY A 349 -20.85 11.16 -3.82
CA GLY A 349 -19.85 10.91 -4.87
C GLY A 349 -18.47 10.51 -4.35
N LEU A 350 -18.35 10.05 -3.10
CA LEU A 350 -17.08 9.74 -2.42
C LEU A 350 -16.88 8.24 -2.13
N MET A 351 -17.72 7.37 -2.69
CA MET A 351 -17.61 5.91 -2.55
C MET A 351 -17.05 5.29 -3.83
N HIS A 352 -15.93 4.58 -3.73
CA HIS A 352 -15.37 3.78 -4.83
C HIS A 352 -15.46 2.27 -4.54
N CYS A 353 -15.94 1.51 -5.53
CA CYS A 353 -16.02 0.05 -5.52
C CYS A 353 -15.40 -0.58 -6.79
N HIS A 354 -14.81 -1.77 -6.62
CA HIS A 354 -14.25 -2.57 -7.73
C HIS A 354 -15.30 -3.19 -8.67
#